data_AF-A0A9J9HEZ7-F1
#
_entry.id   AF-A0A9J9HEZ7-F1
#
_cell.length_a   1.000
_cell.length_b   1.000
_cell.length_c   1.000
_cell.angle_alpha   90.00
_cell.angle_beta   90.00
_cell.angle_gamma   90.00
#
_symmetry.space_group_name_H-M   'P 1'
#
loop_
_entity.id
_entity.type
_entity.pdbx_description
1 polymer ?
#
loop_
_entity_poly.entity_id
_entity_poly.type
_entity_poly.pdbx_seq_one_letter_code
_entity_poly.pdbx_strand_id
1 'polypeptide(L)'
;MARDYASAVRAGAMAAGRLHRQLGTQALIEQQGGNVDVFGTIHALDLPLLLRPLKGLLGAYLSAPVPGVLVTTERPMSIQRFTAAHELGHFSMRHDPSLDDESILRRMPMSPEPGSQFQETEADAFAIAFMMPKWLIAQHCARQGWTVTDLRRPNIAYQLSLRIGASYEATCRTLVRYDLISSAIMRELLDTQPRSLKVDLLKDYRPENYRGDVWLLTERDEGVRLDGSRNDLFVLRLKEHSGGGYLWDLDQLIASGFAVVRDEREAFDVEAVGGPVVRRVTAAPEAARRGRMSLNERRPWQPAAAHASLTIDFDLTGPEQEGLSRAERRHLLEAA
;
A
#
# COMPACT_ATOMS: atom_id res chain seq x y z
N MET A 1 -5.62 14.18 28.68
CA MET A 1 -5.23 12.77 28.73
C MET A 1 -6.49 11.92 28.72
N ALA A 2 -6.49 10.85 27.91
CA ALA A 2 -7.55 9.84 27.91
C ALA A 2 -7.78 9.26 29.31
N ARG A 3 -9.03 8.93 29.62
CA ARG A 3 -9.46 8.38 30.92
C ARG A 3 -9.84 6.90 30.84
N ASP A 4 -10.07 6.41 29.62
CA ASP A 4 -10.39 5.03 29.30
C ASP A 4 -9.90 4.68 27.88
N TYR A 5 -9.88 3.39 27.56
CA TYR A 5 -9.43 2.88 26.26
C TYR A 5 -10.21 3.46 25.08
N ALA A 6 -11.53 3.58 25.19
CA ALA A 6 -12.35 4.09 24.09
C ALA A 6 -12.07 5.58 23.82
N SER A 7 -11.77 6.36 24.86
CA SER A 7 -11.38 7.76 24.76
C SER A 7 -9.99 7.92 24.13
N ALA A 8 -9.05 7.04 24.45
CA ALA A 8 -7.72 7.00 23.81
C ALA A 8 -7.85 6.70 22.30
N VAL A 9 -8.62 5.68 21.93
CA VAL A 9 -8.87 5.35 20.51
C VAL A 9 -9.50 6.53 19.76
N ARG A 10 -10.51 7.18 20.36
CA ARG A 10 -11.15 8.37 19.76
C ARG A 10 -10.16 9.53 19.63
N ALA A 11 -9.32 9.78 20.62
CA ALA A 11 -8.35 10.86 20.61
C ALA A 11 -7.32 10.68 19.48
N GLY A 12 -6.73 9.49 19.35
CA GLY A 12 -5.81 9.14 18.26
C GLY A 12 -6.45 9.27 16.88
N ALA A 13 -7.65 8.71 16.69
CA ALA A 13 -8.36 8.81 15.42
C ALA A 13 -8.73 10.27 15.05
N MET A 14 -9.12 11.08 16.04
CA MET A 14 -9.38 12.51 15.82
C MET A 14 -8.11 13.28 15.46
N ALA A 15 -6.96 12.96 16.06
CA ALA A 15 -5.68 13.57 15.75
C ALA A 15 -5.26 13.26 14.30
N ALA A 16 -5.38 12.00 13.86
CA ALA A 16 -5.13 11.62 12.48
C ALA A 16 -6.05 12.37 11.49
N GLY A 17 -7.34 12.46 11.82
CA GLY A 17 -8.30 13.22 11.01
C GLY A 17 -8.01 14.72 10.93
N ARG A 18 -7.47 15.33 12.00
CA ARG A 18 -7.01 16.73 11.97
C ARG A 18 -5.80 16.89 11.06
N LEU A 19 -4.83 15.98 11.15
CA LEU A 19 -3.62 16.05 10.32
C LEU A 19 -3.94 15.89 8.83
N HIS A 20 -4.82 14.95 8.45
CA HIS A 20 -5.31 14.82 7.07
C HIS A 20 -5.94 16.12 6.54
N ARG A 21 -6.73 16.82 7.36
CA ARG A 21 -7.32 18.12 6.98
C ARG A 21 -6.28 19.21 6.86
N GLN A 22 -5.33 19.27 7.78
CA GLN A 22 -4.25 20.26 7.78
C GLN A 22 -3.38 20.16 6.52
N LEU A 23 -3.06 18.93 6.10
CA LEU A 23 -2.18 18.67 4.95
C LEU A 23 -2.93 18.53 3.63
N GLY A 24 -4.27 18.52 3.64
CA GLY A 24 -5.08 18.30 2.43
C GLY A 24 -4.87 16.92 1.80
N THR A 25 -4.42 15.93 2.57
CA THR A 25 -3.99 14.61 2.07
C THR A 25 -5.07 13.87 1.28
N GLN A 26 -6.34 14.02 1.68
CA GLN A 26 -7.46 13.41 0.97
C GLN A 26 -7.58 13.98 -0.46
N ALA A 27 -7.59 15.31 -0.62
CA ALA A 27 -7.70 15.93 -1.93
C ALA A 27 -6.52 15.57 -2.84
N LEU A 28 -5.31 15.51 -2.27
CA LEU A 28 -4.12 15.09 -2.99
C LEU A 28 -4.24 13.65 -3.53
N ILE A 29 -4.71 12.71 -2.71
CA ILE A 29 -4.89 11.30 -3.11
C ILE A 29 -6.10 11.11 -4.03
N GLU A 30 -7.14 11.93 -3.91
CA GLU A 30 -8.24 11.97 -4.89
C GLU A 30 -7.73 12.31 -6.29
N GLN A 31 -6.75 13.22 -6.40
CA GLN A 31 -6.13 13.60 -7.67
C GLN A 31 -5.13 12.55 -8.21
N GLN A 32 -4.20 12.07 -7.39
CA GLN A 32 -3.08 11.22 -7.86
C GLN A 32 -3.30 9.71 -7.65
N GLY A 33 -4.29 9.33 -6.84
CA GLY A 33 -4.46 7.95 -6.37
C GLY A 33 -3.36 7.49 -5.42
N GLY A 34 -3.26 6.17 -5.20
CA GLY A 34 -2.28 5.56 -4.29
C GLY A 34 -2.69 5.57 -2.82
N ASN A 35 -1.70 5.56 -1.93
CA ASN A 35 -1.88 5.52 -0.49
C ASN A 35 -1.44 6.81 0.21
N VAL A 36 -1.63 6.87 1.53
CA VAL A 36 -1.08 7.94 2.37
C VAL A 36 0.43 7.83 2.43
N ASP A 37 1.15 8.88 2.01
CA ASP A 37 2.61 8.94 2.12
C ASP A 37 3.01 9.37 3.54
N VAL A 38 3.22 8.39 4.42
CA VAL A 38 3.61 8.60 5.81
C VAL A 38 4.98 9.28 5.90
N PHE A 39 5.95 8.85 5.10
CA PHE A 39 7.29 9.43 5.08
C PHE A 39 7.27 10.86 4.53
N GLY A 40 6.50 11.10 3.47
CA GLY A 40 6.25 12.45 2.95
C GLY A 40 5.58 13.36 3.97
N THR A 41 4.67 12.82 4.78
CA THR A 41 4.03 13.57 5.87
C THR A 41 5.01 13.96 6.97
N ILE A 42 5.84 13.00 7.42
CA ILE A 42 6.88 13.25 8.43
C ILE A 42 7.85 14.34 7.93
N HIS A 43 8.29 14.24 6.68
CA HIS A 43 9.13 15.25 6.04
C HIS A 43 8.44 16.63 5.98
N ALA A 44 7.17 16.69 5.55
CA ALA A 44 6.41 17.94 5.45
C ALA A 44 6.15 18.64 6.80
N LEU A 45 6.34 17.93 7.91
CA LEU A 45 6.24 18.47 9.28
C LEU A 45 7.61 18.86 9.85
N ASP A 46 8.68 18.79 9.05
CA ASP A 46 10.07 19.01 9.47
C ASP A 46 10.45 18.15 10.68
N LEU A 47 9.89 16.93 10.78
CA LEU A 47 10.21 15.97 11.82
C LEU A 47 11.36 15.07 11.35
N PRO A 48 12.56 15.16 11.95
CA PRO A 48 13.70 14.33 11.58
C PRO A 48 13.35 12.84 11.66
N LEU A 49 13.56 12.12 10.57
CA LEU A 49 13.39 10.67 10.48
C LEU A 49 14.72 10.03 10.10
N LEU A 50 15.15 9.03 10.88
CA LEU A 50 16.30 8.22 10.54
C LEU A 50 15.92 6.74 10.49
N LEU A 51 16.22 6.12 9.35
CA LEU A 51 16.04 4.69 9.14
C LEU A 51 17.37 3.99 9.40
N ARG A 52 17.36 2.95 10.24
CA ARG A 52 18.57 2.17 10.54
C ARG A 52 18.22 0.76 10.99
N PRO A 53 19.18 -0.19 10.94
CA PRO A 53 18.96 -1.51 11.53
C PRO A 53 18.82 -1.38 13.05
N LEU A 54 17.68 -1.83 13.58
CA LEU A 54 17.38 -1.88 15.02
C LEU A 54 17.08 -3.32 15.41
N LYS A 55 17.79 -3.86 16.40
CA LYS A 55 17.58 -5.23 16.90
C LYS A 55 16.62 -5.20 18.09
N GLY A 56 15.51 -5.93 17.98
CA GLY A 56 14.49 -6.05 19.04
C GLY A 56 13.55 -4.84 19.14
N LEU A 57 13.83 -3.76 18.41
CA LEU A 57 13.07 -2.50 18.41
C LEU A 57 12.56 -2.22 16.99
N LEU A 58 11.31 -1.78 16.87
CA LEU A 58 10.70 -1.40 15.60
C LEU A 58 10.88 0.09 15.31
N GLY A 59 10.72 0.93 16.33
CA GLY A 59 10.86 2.37 16.22
C GLY A 59 11.21 3.02 17.55
N ALA A 60 11.48 4.32 17.51
CA ALA A 60 11.44 5.13 18.70
C ALA A 60 11.05 6.57 18.37
N TYR A 61 10.28 7.18 19.26
CA TYR A 61 10.05 8.62 19.27
C TYR A 61 10.80 9.27 20.42
N LEU A 62 11.59 10.29 20.09
CA LEU A 62 12.29 11.14 21.03
C LEU A 62 11.65 12.51 21.01
N SER A 63 11.29 13.08 22.17
CA SER A 63 10.69 14.42 22.25
C SER A 63 11.69 15.54 22.57
N ALA A 64 12.91 15.19 23.00
CA ALA A 64 13.94 16.13 23.43
C ALA A 64 15.37 15.65 23.04
N PRO A 65 16.33 16.57 22.84
CA PRO A 65 16.20 18.04 22.86
C PRO A 65 15.46 18.62 21.65
N VAL A 66 15.40 17.86 20.54
CA VAL A 66 14.59 18.15 19.35
C VAL A 66 13.78 16.88 19.04
N PRO A 67 12.48 17.00 18.74
CA PRO A 67 11.69 15.83 18.38
C PRO A 67 12.26 15.08 17.19
N GLY A 68 12.22 13.75 17.21
CA GLY A 68 12.74 12.92 16.13
C GLY A 68 12.24 11.49 16.19
N VAL A 69 12.29 10.82 15.04
CA VAL A 69 11.77 9.46 14.86
C VAL A 69 12.86 8.53 14.32
N LEU A 70 12.93 7.33 14.89
CA LEU A 70 13.73 6.22 14.40
C LEU A 70 12.80 5.10 13.91
N VAL A 71 13.12 4.49 12.77
CA VAL A 71 12.38 3.32 12.24
C VAL A 71 13.36 2.25 11.78
N THR A 72 13.03 0.99 12.09
CA THR A 72 13.87 -0.16 11.74
C THR A 72 13.88 -0.45 10.24
N THR A 73 15.06 -0.80 9.70
CA THR A 73 15.20 -1.31 8.32
C THR A 73 15.03 -2.82 8.22
N GLU A 74 14.90 -3.52 9.35
CA GLU A 74 14.87 -5.00 9.43
C GLU A 74 13.48 -5.60 9.13
N ARG A 75 12.54 -4.80 8.64
CA ARG A 75 11.13 -5.18 8.45
C ARG A 75 10.61 -4.77 7.07
N PRO A 76 9.59 -5.49 6.54
CA PRO A 76 8.89 -5.12 5.31
C PRO A 76 8.32 -3.70 5.36
N MET A 77 8.09 -3.12 4.18
CA MET A 77 7.62 -1.74 4.03
C MET A 77 6.33 -1.46 4.81
N SER A 78 5.36 -2.38 4.80
CA SER A 78 4.09 -2.19 5.51
C SER A 78 4.29 -2.02 7.02
N ILE A 79 5.27 -2.71 7.61
CA ILE A 79 5.64 -2.57 9.02
C ILE A 79 6.37 -1.23 9.23
N GLN A 80 7.33 -0.88 8.39
CA GLN A 80 8.03 0.40 8.48
C GLN A 80 7.07 1.60 8.42
N ARG A 81 6.10 1.55 7.50
CA ARG A 81 5.06 2.58 7.35
C ARG A 81 4.17 2.67 8.58
N PHE A 82 3.76 1.52 9.13
CA PHE A 82 2.96 1.49 10.35
C PHE A 82 3.72 2.06 11.55
N THR A 83 4.96 1.63 11.76
CA THR A 83 5.82 2.17 12.81
C THR A 83 6.02 3.68 12.62
N ALA A 84 6.38 4.14 11.42
CA ALA A 84 6.51 5.57 11.14
C ALA A 84 5.22 6.35 11.45
N ALA A 85 4.05 5.78 11.13
CA ALA A 85 2.76 6.41 11.43
C ALA A 85 2.44 6.40 12.93
N HIS A 86 2.85 5.37 13.66
CA HIS A 86 2.73 5.27 15.11
C HIS A 86 3.56 6.36 15.81
N GLU A 87 4.82 6.49 15.42
CA GLU A 87 5.73 7.52 15.95
C GLU A 87 5.29 8.94 15.57
N LEU A 88 4.76 9.12 14.35
CA LEU A 88 4.09 10.36 13.95
C LEU A 88 2.87 10.67 14.84
N GLY A 89 2.19 9.65 15.36
CA GLY A 89 1.13 9.79 16.35
C GLY A 89 1.64 10.36 17.66
N HIS A 90 2.75 9.83 18.20
CA HIS A 90 3.41 10.38 19.39
C HIS A 90 3.79 11.85 19.21
N PHE A 91 4.40 12.19 18.07
CA PHE A 91 4.73 13.58 17.74
C PHE A 91 3.49 14.47 17.66
N SER A 92 2.49 14.07 16.87
CA SER A 92 1.26 14.84 16.63
C SER A 92 0.47 15.12 17.90
N MET A 93 0.54 14.21 18.87
CA MET A 93 -0.17 14.27 20.14
C MET A 93 0.70 14.78 21.30
N ARG A 94 1.97 15.12 21.03
CA ARG A 94 2.95 15.61 22.01
C ARG A 94 3.10 14.67 23.22
N HIS A 95 3.21 13.38 22.93
CA HIS A 95 3.47 12.36 23.93
C HIS A 95 4.90 12.48 24.49
N ASP A 96 5.12 11.78 25.60
CA ASP A 96 6.48 11.60 26.13
C ASP A 96 7.27 10.64 25.22
N PRO A 97 8.61 10.59 25.33
CA PRO A 97 9.42 9.66 24.55
C PRO A 97 8.96 8.21 24.73
N SER A 98 8.92 7.44 23.64
CA SER A 98 8.55 6.02 23.66
C SER A 98 9.58 5.15 22.95
N LEU A 99 9.67 3.89 23.38
CA LEU A 99 10.53 2.85 22.80
C LEU A 99 9.66 1.65 22.41
N ASP A 100 9.59 1.38 21.12
CA ASP A 100 8.69 0.39 20.50
C ASP A 100 9.33 -1.00 20.36
N ASP A 101 9.16 -1.87 21.35
CA ASP A 101 9.57 -3.28 21.27
C ASP A 101 8.65 -4.10 20.32
N GLU A 102 9.12 -5.27 19.84
CA GLU A 102 8.39 -6.17 18.90
C GLU A 102 6.93 -6.51 19.28
N SER A 103 6.55 -6.28 20.54
CA SER A 103 5.21 -6.46 21.08
C SER A 103 4.11 -5.60 20.42
N ILE A 104 4.42 -4.50 19.73
CA ILE A 104 3.42 -3.71 18.95
C ILE A 104 2.76 -4.53 17.85
N LEU A 105 3.50 -5.47 17.23
CA LEU A 105 2.94 -6.37 16.23
C LEU A 105 1.97 -7.41 16.82
N ARG A 106 1.93 -7.57 18.15
CA ARG A 106 1.13 -8.59 18.86
C ARG A 106 0.08 -7.99 19.81
N ARG A 107 0.12 -6.70 20.12
CA ARG A 107 -0.80 -6.08 21.08
C ARG A 107 -2.14 -5.73 20.41
N MET A 108 -3.09 -6.64 20.52
CA MET A 108 -4.46 -6.25 20.87
C MET A 108 -4.54 -6.26 22.41
N PRO A 109 -5.05 -5.21 23.08
CA PRO A 109 -4.71 -4.95 24.47
C PRO A 109 -5.55 -5.81 25.42
N MET A 110 -4.88 -6.73 26.11
CA MET A 110 -5.40 -7.42 27.30
C MET A 110 -4.39 -7.27 28.44
N SER A 111 -4.35 -6.09 29.06
CA SER A 111 -4.14 -5.81 30.51
C SER A 111 -3.21 -4.60 30.82
N PRO A 112 -3.54 -3.72 31.79
CA PRO A 112 -2.92 -2.40 31.91
C PRO A 112 -1.81 -2.18 32.96
N GLU A 113 -0.79 -1.38 32.62
CA GLU A 113 -0.06 -0.49 33.53
C GLU A 113 -0.52 0.98 33.30
N PRO A 114 -0.63 1.82 34.35
CA PRO A 114 -1.37 3.07 34.27
C PRO A 114 -0.45 4.23 33.84
N GLY A 115 -0.66 4.77 32.64
CA GLY A 115 -0.03 6.01 32.18
C GLY A 115 0.43 5.95 30.73
N SER A 116 1.49 5.18 30.45
CA SER A 116 2.05 4.99 29.10
C SER A 116 1.05 4.31 28.15
N GLN A 117 0.23 3.39 28.64
CA GLN A 117 -0.67 2.61 27.79
C GLN A 117 -1.72 3.41 27.02
N PHE A 118 -2.16 4.55 27.56
CA PHE A 118 -3.12 5.37 26.83
C PHE A 118 -2.44 6.12 25.68
N GLN A 119 -1.19 6.58 25.87
CA GLN A 119 -0.41 7.21 24.79
C GLN A 119 -0.14 6.21 23.67
N GLU A 120 0.23 4.97 24.00
CA GLU A 120 0.42 3.88 23.04
C GLU A 120 -0.87 3.55 22.29
N THR A 121 -2.00 3.45 23.01
CA THR A 121 -3.31 3.22 22.40
C THR A 121 -3.71 4.39 21.48
N GLU A 122 -3.40 5.62 21.88
CA GLU A 122 -3.61 6.83 21.09
C GLU A 122 -2.76 6.81 19.81
N ALA A 123 -1.49 6.45 19.89
CA ALA A 123 -0.56 6.34 18.76
C ALA A 123 -0.96 5.22 17.79
N ASP A 124 -1.33 4.04 18.29
CA ASP A 124 -1.88 2.95 17.46
C ASP A 124 -3.17 3.35 16.75
N ALA A 125 -4.08 3.99 17.49
CA ALA A 125 -5.33 4.47 16.91
C ALA A 125 -5.09 5.56 15.87
N PHE A 126 -4.12 6.44 16.10
CA PHE A 126 -3.64 7.42 15.14
C PHE A 126 -3.10 6.73 13.89
N ALA A 127 -2.15 5.80 14.01
CA ALA A 127 -1.53 5.13 12.87
C ALA A 127 -2.57 4.43 11.97
N ILE A 128 -3.51 3.70 12.58
CA ILE A 128 -4.61 3.04 11.87
C ILE A 128 -5.49 4.06 11.15
N ALA A 129 -5.94 5.10 11.84
CA ALA A 129 -6.83 6.10 11.25
C ALA A 129 -6.12 6.98 10.22
N PHE A 130 -4.81 7.17 10.35
CA PHE A 130 -4.00 7.95 9.44
C PHE A 130 -3.69 7.19 8.16
N MET A 131 -3.23 5.93 8.25
CA MET A 131 -2.89 5.12 7.08
C MET A 131 -4.11 4.53 6.38
N MET A 132 -5.13 4.13 7.14
CA MET A 132 -6.31 3.43 6.62
C MET A 132 -7.60 4.20 6.96
N PRO A 133 -7.76 5.47 6.56
CA PRO A 133 -8.99 6.19 6.82
C PRO A 133 -10.15 5.62 5.98
N LYS A 134 -11.38 5.69 6.50
CA LYS A 134 -12.57 5.14 5.82
C LYS A 134 -12.78 5.72 4.41
N TRP A 135 -12.44 6.99 4.19
CA TRP A 135 -12.54 7.63 2.87
C TRP A 135 -11.58 7.02 1.84
N LEU A 136 -10.38 6.58 2.25
CA LEU A 136 -9.40 5.97 1.34
C LEU A 136 -9.86 4.57 0.90
N ILE A 137 -10.39 3.79 1.83
CA ILE A 137 -10.99 2.49 1.52
C ILE A 137 -12.15 2.68 0.53
N ALA A 138 -13.02 3.65 0.77
CA ALA A 138 -14.14 3.97 -0.12
C ALA A 138 -13.67 4.39 -1.52
N GLN A 139 -12.61 5.21 -1.61
CA GLN A 139 -12.02 5.64 -2.88
C GLN A 139 -11.46 4.45 -3.68
N HIS A 140 -10.71 3.55 -3.04
CA HIS A 140 -10.24 2.34 -3.71
C HIS A 140 -11.39 1.43 -4.14
N CYS A 141 -12.41 1.27 -3.29
CA CYS A 141 -13.60 0.50 -3.65
C CYS A 141 -14.32 1.12 -4.87
N ALA A 142 -14.50 2.44 -4.90
CA ALA A 142 -15.12 3.12 -6.03
C ALA A 142 -14.31 2.95 -7.32
N ARG A 143 -12.99 3.21 -7.29
CA ARG A 143 -12.10 3.04 -8.44
C ARG A 143 -12.10 1.61 -8.95
N GLN A 144 -12.00 0.64 -8.04
CA GLN A 144 -11.94 -0.77 -8.36
C GLN A 144 -13.31 -1.41 -8.55
N GLY A 145 -14.42 -0.64 -8.48
CA GLY A 145 -15.79 -1.12 -8.55
C GLY A 145 -16.09 -2.26 -7.58
N TRP A 146 -15.52 -2.22 -6.38
CA TRP A 146 -15.77 -3.17 -5.30
C TRP A 146 -16.88 -2.67 -4.39
N THR A 147 -17.75 -3.60 -4.01
CA THR A 147 -18.78 -3.42 -2.98
C THR A 147 -18.29 -3.94 -1.63
N VAL A 148 -19.05 -3.65 -0.58
CA VAL A 148 -18.79 -4.22 0.77
C VAL A 148 -18.79 -5.76 0.75
N THR A 149 -19.65 -6.37 -0.08
CA THR A 149 -19.68 -7.82 -0.25
C THR A 149 -18.37 -8.35 -0.85
N ASP A 150 -17.77 -7.61 -1.78
CA ASP A 150 -16.52 -8.01 -2.42
C ASP A 150 -15.33 -8.03 -1.44
N LEU A 151 -15.36 -7.15 -0.42
CA LEU A 151 -14.33 -7.08 0.64
C LEU A 151 -14.28 -8.34 1.51
N ARG A 152 -15.31 -9.20 1.45
CA ARG A 152 -15.32 -10.50 2.13
C ARG A 152 -14.46 -11.55 1.44
N ARG A 153 -13.92 -11.27 0.24
CA ARG A 153 -13.10 -12.20 -0.52
C ARG A 153 -11.61 -11.97 -0.24
N PRO A 154 -10.83 -13.02 0.10
CA PRO A 154 -9.40 -12.90 0.41
C PRO A 154 -8.56 -12.19 -0.65
N ASN A 155 -8.81 -12.46 -1.94
CA ASN A 155 -8.10 -11.83 -3.05
C ASN A 155 -8.35 -10.32 -3.13
N ILE A 156 -9.56 -9.86 -2.80
CA ILE A 156 -9.91 -8.44 -2.80
C ILE A 156 -9.31 -7.74 -1.59
N ALA A 157 -9.45 -8.33 -0.39
CA ALA A 157 -8.85 -7.80 0.83
C ALA A 157 -7.31 -7.67 0.71
N TYR A 158 -6.66 -8.63 0.05
CA TYR A 158 -5.23 -8.57 -0.25
C TYR A 158 -4.88 -7.45 -1.24
N GLN A 159 -5.61 -7.33 -2.35
CA GLN A 159 -5.37 -6.25 -3.32
C GLN A 159 -5.66 -4.86 -2.75
N LEU A 160 -6.60 -4.75 -1.79
CA LEU A 160 -6.86 -3.55 -1.02
C LEU A 160 -5.69 -3.21 -0.07
N SER A 161 -5.14 -4.20 0.63
CA SER A 161 -4.03 -3.97 1.58
C SER A 161 -2.80 -3.39 0.89
N LEU A 162 -2.47 -3.88 -0.31
CA LEU A 162 -1.39 -3.34 -1.13
C LEU A 162 -1.65 -1.88 -1.51
N ARG A 163 -2.86 -1.59 -2.01
CA ARG A 163 -3.25 -0.25 -2.48
C ARG A 163 -3.28 0.79 -1.36
N ILE A 164 -3.59 0.39 -0.13
CA ILE A 164 -3.52 1.27 1.06
C ILE A 164 -2.11 1.31 1.67
N GLY A 165 -1.21 0.40 1.27
CA GLY A 165 0.14 0.31 1.81
C GLY A 165 0.18 -0.16 3.26
N ALA A 166 -0.70 -1.10 3.62
CA ALA A 166 -0.80 -1.73 4.94
C ALA A 166 -0.66 -3.26 4.83
N SER A 167 -0.45 -3.94 5.95
CA SER A 167 -0.42 -5.41 5.95
C SER A 167 -1.82 -5.99 5.68
N TYR A 168 -1.87 -7.21 5.14
CA TYR A 168 -3.13 -7.94 4.92
C TYR A 168 -3.94 -8.04 6.22
N GLU A 169 -3.27 -8.41 7.32
CA GLU A 169 -3.91 -8.56 8.62
C GLU A 169 -4.45 -7.23 9.17
N ALA A 170 -3.65 -6.16 9.14
CA ALA A 170 -4.08 -4.84 9.60
C ALA A 170 -5.28 -4.32 8.81
N THR A 171 -5.31 -4.61 7.50
CA THR A 171 -6.43 -4.26 6.62
C THR A 171 -7.69 -5.01 7.03
N CYS A 172 -7.63 -6.34 7.18
CA CYS A 172 -8.78 -7.16 7.61
C CYS A 172 -9.36 -6.70 8.96
N ARG A 173 -8.50 -6.40 9.93
CA ARG A 173 -8.91 -5.87 11.25
C ARG A 173 -9.56 -4.49 11.13
N THR A 174 -9.03 -3.63 10.25
CA THR A 174 -9.58 -2.29 10.01
C THR A 174 -10.95 -2.35 9.34
N LEU A 175 -11.19 -3.31 8.45
CA LEU A 175 -12.51 -3.53 7.86
C LEU A 175 -13.58 -3.84 8.92
N VAL A 176 -13.23 -4.59 9.97
CA VAL A 176 -14.12 -4.82 11.12
C VAL A 176 -14.33 -3.53 11.90
N ARG A 177 -13.25 -2.77 12.17
CA ARG A 177 -13.34 -1.49 12.92
C ARG A 177 -14.30 -0.49 12.27
N TYR A 178 -14.45 -0.52 10.95
CA TYR A 178 -15.36 0.36 10.22
C TYR A 178 -16.72 -0.24 9.90
N ASP A 179 -17.03 -1.40 10.48
CA ASP A 179 -18.27 -2.17 10.26
C ASP A 179 -18.51 -2.54 8.79
N LEU A 180 -17.43 -2.72 8.02
CA LEU A 180 -17.49 -3.17 6.62
C LEU A 180 -17.60 -4.70 6.53
N ILE A 181 -17.02 -5.42 7.48
CA ILE A 181 -17.16 -6.88 7.62
C ILE A 181 -17.35 -7.25 9.09
N SER A 182 -17.86 -8.46 9.35
CA SER A 182 -17.97 -8.98 10.72
C SER A 182 -16.66 -9.64 11.17
N SER A 183 -16.49 -9.79 12.49
CA SER A 183 -15.37 -10.53 13.07
C SER A 183 -15.31 -12.01 12.64
N ALA A 184 -16.43 -12.60 12.21
CA ALA A 184 -16.45 -13.94 11.65
C ALA A 184 -15.76 -13.97 10.27
N ILE A 185 -16.16 -13.07 9.38
CA ILE A 185 -15.54 -12.92 8.05
C ILE A 185 -14.06 -12.57 8.18
N MET A 186 -13.68 -11.71 9.12
CA MET A 186 -12.26 -11.39 9.35
C MET A 186 -11.45 -12.65 9.68
N ARG A 187 -11.97 -13.57 10.51
CA ARG A 187 -11.27 -14.83 10.82
C ARG A 187 -11.12 -15.69 9.58
N GLU A 188 -12.19 -15.84 8.79
CA GLU A 188 -12.16 -16.58 7.52
C GLU A 188 -11.15 -15.99 6.52
N LEU A 189 -11.05 -14.66 6.43
CA LEU A 189 -10.04 -13.98 5.61
C LEU A 189 -8.62 -14.30 6.08
N LEU A 190 -8.38 -14.30 7.40
CA LEU A 190 -7.07 -14.53 8.00
C LEU A 190 -6.62 -16.00 7.93
N ASP A 191 -7.55 -16.95 7.76
CA ASP A 191 -7.21 -18.34 7.47
C ASP A 191 -6.51 -18.49 6.11
N THR A 192 -6.74 -17.56 5.18
CA THR A 192 -6.05 -17.52 3.89
C THR A 192 -4.72 -16.79 4.01
N GLN A 193 -3.62 -17.54 3.88
CA GLN A 193 -2.28 -16.97 3.95
C GLN A 193 -1.96 -16.12 2.70
N PRO A 194 -1.34 -14.93 2.81
CA PRO A 194 -0.98 -14.11 1.65
C PRO A 194 -0.17 -14.86 0.58
N ARG A 195 0.62 -15.86 0.98
CA ARG A 195 1.35 -16.72 0.03
C ARG A 195 0.43 -17.48 -0.92
N SER A 196 -0.71 -18.03 -0.47
CA SER A 196 -1.62 -18.76 -1.37
C SER A 196 -2.22 -17.81 -2.41
N LEU A 197 -2.59 -16.60 -1.98
CA LEU A 197 -3.10 -15.55 -2.86
C LEU A 197 -2.08 -15.15 -3.94
N LYS A 198 -0.81 -15.01 -3.55
CA LYS A 198 0.29 -14.76 -4.50
C LYS A 198 0.47 -15.92 -5.49
N VAL A 199 0.40 -17.18 -5.02
CA VAL A 199 0.46 -18.36 -5.89
C VAL A 199 -0.69 -18.37 -6.89
N ASP A 200 -1.92 -18.11 -6.43
CA ASP A 200 -3.11 -18.09 -7.27
C ASP A 200 -3.04 -16.99 -8.35
N LEU A 201 -2.46 -15.83 -8.00
CA LEU A 201 -2.20 -14.73 -8.92
C LEU A 201 -1.07 -15.07 -9.91
N LEU A 202 -0.05 -15.82 -9.54
CA LEU A 202 1.06 -16.15 -10.44
C LEU A 202 0.81 -17.40 -11.30
N LYS A 203 -0.27 -18.15 -11.04
CA LYS A 203 -0.64 -19.38 -11.77
C LYS A 203 0.50 -20.40 -11.77
N ASP A 204 1.13 -20.69 -12.91
CA ASP A 204 2.25 -21.64 -12.97
C ASP A 204 3.62 -20.95 -12.86
N TYR A 205 3.67 -19.62 -12.89
CA TYR A 205 4.92 -18.91 -12.64
C TYR A 205 5.32 -19.05 -11.16
N ARG A 206 6.61 -19.32 -10.94
CA ARG A 206 7.20 -19.51 -9.62
C ARG A 206 8.38 -18.55 -9.47
N PRO A 207 8.24 -17.48 -8.67
CA PRO A 207 9.37 -16.61 -8.38
C PRO A 207 10.36 -17.31 -7.45
N GLU A 208 11.59 -16.80 -7.37
CA GLU A 208 12.63 -17.33 -6.46
C GLU A 208 12.14 -17.41 -5.01
N ASN A 209 11.36 -16.42 -4.58
CA ASN A 209 10.69 -16.39 -3.28
C ASN A 209 9.41 -15.53 -3.33
N TYR A 210 8.55 -15.67 -2.33
CA TYR A 210 7.26 -14.96 -2.22
C TYR A 210 7.30 -13.78 -1.25
N ARG A 211 8.48 -13.20 -1.00
CA ARG A 211 8.63 -12.06 -0.08
C ARG A 211 8.07 -10.77 -0.68
N GLY A 212 8.21 -10.57 -1.99
CA GLY A 212 7.59 -9.47 -2.71
C GLY A 212 6.08 -9.65 -2.86
N ASP A 213 5.37 -8.54 -3.02
CA ASP A 213 3.93 -8.52 -3.23
C ASP A 213 3.55 -8.73 -4.70
N VAL A 214 2.33 -9.22 -4.94
CA VAL A 214 1.84 -9.49 -6.29
C VAL A 214 0.63 -8.60 -6.54
N TRP A 215 0.81 -7.63 -7.42
CA TRP A 215 -0.19 -6.64 -7.77
C TRP A 215 -1.02 -7.15 -8.94
N LEU A 216 -2.34 -7.24 -8.76
CA LEU A 216 -3.26 -7.44 -9.87
C LEU A 216 -3.65 -6.08 -10.41
N LEU A 217 -3.19 -5.76 -11.62
CA LEU A 217 -3.40 -4.47 -12.27
C LEU A 217 -4.38 -4.63 -13.44
N THR A 218 -5.34 -3.72 -13.51
CA THR A 218 -6.34 -3.66 -14.57
C THR A 218 -6.43 -2.23 -15.11
N GLU A 219 -7.28 -2.00 -16.09
CA GLU A 219 -7.59 -0.66 -16.61
C GLU A 219 -8.13 0.28 -15.53
N ARG A 220 -8.64 -0.27 -14.41
CA ARG A 220 -9.09 0.53 -13.24
C ARG A 220 -7.94 1.17 -12.47
N ASP A 221 -6.70 0.77 -12.75
CA ASP A 221 -5.50 1.33 -12.15
C ASP A 221 -4.90 2.47 -13.01
N GLU A 222 -5.57 2.91 -14.08
CA GLU A 222 -5.13 4.05 -14.89
C GLU A 222 -4.91 5.30 -14.04
N GLY A 223 -3.74 5.93 -14.26
CA GLY A 223 -3.34 7.17 -13.61
C GLY A 223 -3.06 7.04 -12.11
N VAL A 224 -3.02 5.82 -11.56
CA VAL A 224 -2.71 5.61 -10.14
C VAL A 224 -1.20 5.66 -9.91
N ARG A 225 -0.82 6.12 -8.71
CA ARG A 225 0.51 5.88 -8.15
C ARG A 225 0.55 4.61 -7.29
N LEU A 226 1.54 3.75 -7.52
CA LEU A 226 1.81 2.56 -6.70
C LEU A 226 3.15 2.72 -5.96
N ASP A 227 3.13 2.58 -4.64
CA ASP A 227 4.35 2.50 -3.83
C ASP A 227 4.55 1.06 -3.38
N GLY A 228 5.66 0.45 -3.81
CA GLY A 228 5.94 -0.96 -3.61
C GLY A 228 7.43 -1.25 -3.37
N SER A 229 7.78 -2.52 -3.51
CA SER A 229 9.13 -3.03 -3.29
C SER A 229 9.75 -3.55 -4.58
N ARG A 230 11.08 -3.58 -4.64
CA ARG A 230 11.84 -4.09 -5.80
C ARG A 230 11.57 -5.56 -6.11
N ASN A 231 11.03 -6.31 -5.15
CA ASN A 231 10.72 -7.74 -5.32
C ASN A 231 9.27 -7.98 -5.74
N ASP A 232 8.48 -6.91 -5.90
CA ASP A 232 7.07 -7.04 -6.26
C ASP A 232 6.91 -7.47 -7.71
N LEU A 233 5.83 -8.17 -8.00
CA LEU A 233 5.46 -8.60 -9.34
C LEU A 233 4.14 -7.95 -9.75
N PHE A 234 4.05 -7.54 -11.01
CA PHE A 234 2.84 -6.98 -11.59
C PHE A 234 2.18 -8.03 -12.47
N VAL A 235 0.93 -8.33 -12.20
CA VAL A 235 0.07 -9.17 -13.02
C VAL A 235 -0.95 -8.25 -13.68
N LEU A 236 -0.67 -7.86 -14.92
CA LEU A 236 -1.59 -7.08 -15.73
C LEU A 236 -2.65 -8.02 -16.28
N ARG A 237 -3.92 -7.71 -16.05
CA ARG A 237 -5.07 -8.45 -16.58
C ARG A 237 -5.95 -7.48 -17.35
N LEU A 238 -5.65 -7.32 -18.63
CA LEU A 238 -6.22 -6.27 -19.49
C LEU A 238 -7.13 -6.87 -20.54
N LYS A 239 -8.26 -6.23 -20.80
CA LYS A 239 -9.10 -6.53 -21.96
C LYS A 239 -8.33 -6.19 -23.23
N GLU A 240 -8.33 -7.10 -24.19
CA GLU A 240 -7.67 -6.95 -25.49
C GLU A 240 -8.71 -7.20 -26.60
N HIS A 241 -8.83 -6.25 -27.51
CA HIS A 241 -9.72 -6.24 -28.67
C HIS A 241 -9.03 -6.91 -29.88
N SER A 242 -8.51 -8.12 -29.66
CA SER A 242 -7.71 -8.85 -30.65
C SER A 242 -8.47 -9.11 -31.95
N GLY A 243 -9.80 -9.30 -31.89
CA GLY A 243 -10.65 -9.46 -33.08
C GLY A 243 -10.64 -8.25 -34.02
N GLY A 244 -10.36 -7.05 -33.49
CA GLY A 244 -10.20 -5.81 -34.24
C GLY A 244 -8.74 -5.50 -34.64
N GLY A 245 -7.81 -6.40 -34.33
CA GLY A 245 -6.38 -6.24 -34.57
C GLY A 245 -5.64 -5.40 -33.52
N TYR A 246 -6.30 -5.02 -32.43
CA TYR A 246 -5.70 -4.24 -31.35
C TYR A 246 -5.00 -5.16 -30.36
N LEU A 247 -3.73 -4.87 -30.07
CA LEU A 247 -2.89 -5.62 -29.16
C LEU A 247 -2.22 -4.66 -28.18
N TRP A 248 -2.07 -5.09 -26.93
CA TRP A 248 -1.26 -4.36 -25.96
C TRP A 248 0.22 -4.44 -26.34
N ASP A 249 0.88 -3.28 -26.34
CA ASP A 249 2.29 -3.18 -26.66
C ASP A 249 3.18 -3.49 -25.44
N LEU A 250 3.78 -4.68 -25.44
CA LEU A 250 4.67 -5.12 -24.36
C LEU A 250 6.10 -4.57 -24.49
N ASP A 251 6.48 -4.05 -25.66
CA ASP A 251 7.78 -3.39 -25.80
C ASP A 251 7.81 -2.11 -24.95
N GLN A 252 6.65 -1.44 -24.79
CA GLN A 252 6.51 -0.30 -23.88
C GLN A 252 6.63 -0.70 -22.40
N LEU A 253 6.14 -1.89 -22.04
CA LEU A 253 6.31 -2.44 -20.69
C LEU A 253 7.79 -2.74 -20.41
N ILE A 254 8.50 -3.33 -21.37
CA ILE A 254 9.95 -3.58 -21.28
C ILE A 254 10.73 -2.27 -21.20
N ALA A 255 10.43 -1.29 -22.06
CA ALA A 255 11.02 0.04 -22.01
C ALA A 255 10.73 0.77 -20.68
N SER A 256 9.65 0.41 -19.99
CA SER A 256 9.31 0.90 -18.65
C SER A 256 10.11 0.23 -17.52
N GLY A 257 11.05 -0.67 -17.83
CA GLY A 257 11.96 -1.33 -16.89
C GLY A 257 11.42 -2.61 -16.28
N PHE A 258 10.56 -3.33 -17.00
CA PHE A 258 9.99 -4.60 -16.57
C PHE A 258 10.34 -5.74 -17.53
N ALA A 259 10.80 -6.87 -16.99
CA ALA A 259 10.90 -8.11 -17.74
C ALA A 259 9.52 -8.79 -17.78
N VAL A 260 9.07 -9.18 -18.98
CA VAL A 260 7.88 -10.02 -19.15
C VAL A 260 8.26 -11.47 -18.87
N VAL A 261 7.76 -12.02 -17.76
CA VAL A 261 8.06 -13.40 -17.33
C VAL A 261 6.95 -14.39 -17.70
N ARG A 262 5.75 -13.89 -18.07
CA ARG A 262 4.63 -14.68 -18.59
C ARG A 262 3.71 -13.79 -19.42
N ASP A 263 3.20 -14.29 -20.55
CA ASP A 263 2.18 -13.65 -21.38
C ASP A 263 1.18 -14.71 -21.86
N GLU A 264 -0.08 -14.54 -21.50
CA GLU A 264 -1.17 -15.45 -21.82
C GLU A 264 -2.42 -14.70 -22.25
N ARG A 265 -3.31 -15.40 -22.96
CA ARG A 265 -4.65 -14.89 -23.29
C ARG A 265 -5.70 -15.83 -22.70
N GLU A 266 -6.55 -15.28 -21.84
CA GLU A 266 -7.72 -15.94 -21.27
C GLU A 266 -8.95 -15.58 -22.13
N ALA A 267 -9.84 -16.55 -22.37
CA ALA A 267 -11.13 -16.26 -22.98
C ALA A 267 -11.97 -15.39 -22.02
N PHE A 268 -12.56 -14.30 -22.52
CA PHE A 268 -13.46 -13.46 -21.75
C PHE A 268 -14.83 -14.12 -21.56
N ASP A 269 -15.28 -14.82 -22.61
CA ASP A 269 -16.49 -15.65 -22.66
C ASP A 269 -16.17 -16.87 -23.54
N VAL A 270 -16.44 -18.07 -23.04
CA VAL A 270 -16.11 -19.34 -23.74
C VAL A 270 -17.06 -19.57 -24.93
N GLU A 271 -18.21 -18.88 -24.95
CA GLU A 271 -19.26 -19.08 -25.97
C GLU A 271 -19.23 -18.03 -27.10
N ALA A 272 -18.41 -16.97 -27.00
CA ALA A 272 -18.36 -15.89 -27.97
C ALA A 272 -17.12 -15.96 -28.89
N VAL A 273 -17.31 -16.37 -30.15
CA VAL A 273 -16.23 -16.36 -31.16
C VAL A 273 -15.95 -14.93 -31.62
N GLY A 274 -14.69 -14.50 -31.56
CA GLY A 274 -14.25 -13.17 -32.02
C GLY A 274 -14.50 -12.02 -31.03
N GLY A 275 -14.94 -12.33 -29.81
CA GLY A 275 -15.09 -11.36 -28.73
C GLY A 275 -13.75 -10.86 -28.18
N PRO A 276 -13.77 -9.83 -27.29
CA PRO A 276 -12.57 -9.41 -26.58
C PRO A 276 -12.00 -10.58 -25.77
N VAL A 277 -10.68 -10.66 -25.67
CA VAL A 277 -9.98 -11.61 -24.80
C VAL A 277 -9.40 -10.85 -23.61
N VAL A 278 -8.96 -11.56 -22.58
CA VAL A 278 -8.18 -10.96 -21.50
C VAL A 278 -6.72 -11.34 -21.69
N ARG A 279 -5.86 -10.36 -21.94
CA ARG A 279 -4.42 -10.57 -21.91
C ARG A 279 -3.92 -10.49 -20.49
N ARG A 280 -3.25 -11.55 -20.06
CA ARG A 280 -2.65 -11.69 -18.74
C ARG A 280 -1.13 -11.69 -18.88
N VAL A 281 -0.48 -10.66 -18.34
CA VAL A 281 0.97 -10.51 -18.38
C VAL A 281 1.51 -10.44 -16.97
N THR A 282 2.46 -11.31 -16.66
CA THR A 282 3.26 -11.20 -15.42
C THR A 282 4.56 -10.49 -15.76
N ALA A 283 4.82 -9.40 -15.07
CA ALA A 283 5.96 -8.52 -15.26
C ALA A 283 6.75 -8.41 -13.95
N ALA A 284 8.07 -8.51 -14.05
CA ALA A 284 9.00 -8.36 -12.94
C ALA A 284 9.84 -7.10 -13.13
N PRO A 285 9.97 -6.21 -12.14
CA PRO A 285 10.86 -5.06 -12.24
C PRO A 285 12.32 -5.52 -12.32
N GLU A 286 13.11 -4.91 -13.20
CA GLU A 286 14.53 -5.28 -13.37
C GLU A 286 15.42 -4.70 -12.26
N ALA A 287 15.01 -3.58 -11.67
CA ALA A 287 15.74 -2.89 -10.61
C ALA A 287 14.82 -2.10 -9.69
N ALA A 288 15.30 -1.83 -8.48
CA ALA A 288 14.65 -0.91 -7.55
C ALA A 288 14.68 0.51 -8.14
N ARG A 289 13.53 1.02 -8.59
CA ARG A 289 13.46 2.34 -9.23
C ARG A 289 12.11 3.02 -9.05
N ARG A 290 12.11 4.30 -9.33
CA ARG A 290 10.91 5.10 -9.60
C ARG A 290 10.72 5.22 -11.10
N GLY A 291 9.49 5.31 -11.54
CA GLY A 291 9.21 5.49 -12.96
C GLY A 291 7.73 5.56 -13.28
N ARG A 292 7.47 5.60 -14.58
CA ARG A 292 6.14 5.50 -15.16
C ARG A 292 6.11 4.29 -16.06
N MET A 293 5.13 3.42 -15.83
CA MET A 293 4.79 2.33 -16.73
C MET A 293 3.70 2.84 -17.66
N SER A 294 3.87 2.68 -18.98
CA SER A 294 2.84 3.03 -19.95
C SER A 294 2.73 1.93 -21.01
N LEU A 295 1.51 1.55 -21.33
CA LEU A 295 1.19 0.60 -22.39
C LEU A 295 0.04 1.18 -23.21
N ASN A 296 0.07 0.95 -24.52
CA ASN A 296 -1.02 1.30 -25.43
C ASN A 296 -1.54 0.04 -26.11
N GLU A 297 -2.86 -0.03 -26.23
CA GLU A 297 -3.53 -1.00 -27.08
C GLU A 297 -3.62 -0.43 -28.50
N ARG A 298 -2.88 -0.99 -29.45
CA ARG A 298 -2.80 -0.46 -30.82
C ARG A 298 -2.75 -1.55 -31.87
N ARG A 299 -3.03 -1.16 -33.12
CA ARG A 299 -2.78 -2.03 -34.28
C ARG A 299 -1.30 -1.94 -34.63
N PRO A 300 -0.55 -3.05 -34.70
CA PRO A 300 0.88 -3.02 -35.06
C PRO A 300 1.17 -2.32 -36.39
N TRP A 301 0.23 -2.39 -37.34
CA TRP A 301 0.34 -1.75 -38.66
C TRP A 301 -0.21 -0.31 -38.72
N GLN A 302 -0.80 0.21 -37.64
CA GLN A 302 -1.29 1.59 -37.51
C GLN A 302 -0.95 2.16 -36.11
N PRO A 303 0.34 2.36 -35.80
CA PRO A 303 0.80 2.60 -34.43
C PRO A 303 0.43 3.97 -33.85
N ALA A 304 -0.05 4.90 -34.68
CA ALA A 304 -0.39 6.28 -34.29
C ALA A 304 -1.74 6.42 -33.58
N ALA A 305 -2.64 5.44 -33.71
CA ALA A 305 -3.98 5.48 -33.12
C ALA A 305 -4.11 4.41 -32.04
N ALA A 306 -3.93 4.79 -30.78
CA ALA A 306 -4.19 3.92 -29.64
C ALA A 306 -5.70 3.79 -29.40
N HIS A 307 -6.18 2.58 -29.14
CA HIS A 307 -7.55 2.28 -28.74
C HIS A 307 -7.76 2.51 -27.25
N ALA A 308 -6.79 2.09 -26.44
CA ALA A 308 -6.77 2.26 -25.00
C ALA A 308 -5.32 2.47 -24.54
N SER A 309 -5.15 3.02 -23.34
CA SER A 309 -3.86 3.21 -22.69
C SER A 309 -3.94 2.81 -21.22
N LEU A 310 -2.83 2.31 -20.68
CA LEU A 310 -2.62 2.11 -19.26
C LEU A 310 -1.32 2.82 -18.84
N THR A 311 -1.42 3.78 -17.93
CA THR A 311 -0.32 4.55 -17.37
C THR A 311 -0.37 4.48 -15.85
N ILE A 312 0.73 4.02 -15.24
CA ILE A 312 0.85 3.88 -13.79
C ILE A 312 2.19 4.47 -13.36
N ASP A 313 2.15 5.43 -12.44
CA ASP A 313 3.35 5.92 -11.78
C ASP A 313 3.72 4.97 -10.64
N PHE A 314 5.00 4.67 -10.45
CA PHE A 314 5.43 3.72 -9.42
C PHE A 314 6.71 4.14 -8.69
N ASP A 315 6.82 3.68 -7.45
CA ASP A 315 8.02 3.77 -6.61
C ASP A 315 8.32 2.40 -5.98
N LEU A 316 9.21 1.63 -6.62
CA LEU A 316 9.62 0.28 -6.19
C LEU A 316 10.92 0.32 -5.39
N THR A 317 11.29 1.46 -4.81
CA THR A 317 12.54 1.62 -4.06
C THR A 317 12.45 1.07 -2.62
N GLY A 318 11.32 0.48 -2.25
CA GLY A 318 11.11 -0.12 -0.94
C GLY A 318 11.66 -1.53 -0.74
N PRO A 319 11.66 -2.02 0.51
CA PRO A 319 11.44 -1.26 1.76
C PRO A 319 12.52 -0.17 1.96
N GLU A 320 12.29 0.75 2.90
CA GLU A 320 13.28 1.76 3.24
C GLU A 320 14.61 1.13 3.68
N GLN A 321 15.70 1.74 3.22
CA GLN A 321 17.06 1.34 3.55
C GLN A 321 17.64 2.30 4.61
N GLU A 322 18.83 1.98 5.12
CA GLU A 322 19.51 2.80 6.12
C GLU A 322 19.77 4.22 5.58
N GLY A 323 19.56 5.22 6.43
CA GLY A 323 19.71 6.63 6.13
C GLY A 323 18.37 7.35 5.97
N LEU A 324 18.26 8.14 4.90
CA LEU A 324 17.11 9.00 4.62
C LEU A 324 15.97 8.22 3.97
N SER A 325 14.75 8.60 4.33
CA SER A 325 13.54 8.04 3.73
C SER A 325 13.47 8.31 2.22
N ARG A 326 12.69 7.52 1.47
CA ARG A 326 12.40 7.82 0.06
C ARG A 326 11.89 9.25 -0.10
N ALA A 327 11.08 9.76 0.82
CA ALA A 327 10.50 11.10 0.71
C ALA A 327 11.57 12.18 0.78
N GLU A 328 12.46 12.13 1.76
CA GLU A 328 13.58 13.07 1.90
C GLU A 328 14.53 12.98 0.71
N ARG A 329 14.86 11.76 0.24
CA ARG A 329 15.70 11.58 -0.95
C ARG A 329 15.09 12.23 -2.20
N ARG A 330 13.76 12.16 -2.37
CA ARG A 330 13.09 12.83 -3.50
C ARG A 330 13.27 14.34 -3.43
N HIS A 331 13.03 14.94 -2.27
CA HIS A 331 13.17 16.39 -2.11
C HIS A 331 14.61 16.86 -2.33
N LEU A 332 15.61 16.12 -1.84
CA LEU A 332 17.03 16.46 -2.08
C LEU A 332 17.42 16.36 -3.55
N LEU A 333 16.89 15.39 -4.29
CA LEU A 333 17.16 15.22 -5.72
C LEU A 333 16.39 16.21 -6.60
N GLU A 334 15.21 16.66 -6.18
CA GLU A 334 14.42 17.69 -6.87
C GLU A 334 14.97 19.11 -6.62
N ALA A 335 15.74 19.30 -5.54
CA ALA A 335 16.39 20.56 -5.19
C ALA A 335 17.81 20.73 -5.78
N ALA A 336 18.36 19.69 -6.43
CA ALA A 336 19.71 19.65 -7.00
C ALA A 336 19.70 19.88 -8.52
#